data_AF-A0AB73SI25-F1
#
_entry.id   AF-A0AB73SI25-F1
#
_cell.length_a   1.000
_cell.length_b   1.000
_cell.length_c   1.000
_cell.angle_alpha   90.00
_cell.angle_beta   90.00
_cell.angle_gamma   90.00
#
_symmetry.space_group_name_H-M   'P 1'
#
loop_
_entity.id
_entity.type
_entity.pdbx_description
1 polymer ?
#
loop_
_entity_poly.entity_id
_entity_poly.type
_entity_poly.pdbx_seq_one_letter_code
_entity_poly.pdbx_strand_id
1 'polypeptide(L)'
;MKKELVPVVESYIDWIHIQFEDGGTFIGDDYIDSIEDMFQEAGISYNQDDLTQTMQEIVHTLSKKYGSKNVFYGSPEHTILIGNRYVTIYNQLIVLINH
;
A
#
# COMPACT_ATOMS: atom_id res chain seq x y z
N MET A 1 -11.74 -8.47 10.03
CA MET A 1 -10.45 -9.08 9.64
C MET A 1 -10.08 -10.21 10.60
N LYS A 2 -9.64 -11.36 10.05
CA LYS A 2 -9.10 -12.46 10.86
C LYS A 2 -7.79 -12.03 11.54
N LYS A 3 -7.50 -12.59 12.72
CA LYS A 3 -6.31 -12.23 13.49
C LYS A 3 -4.99 -12.53 12.76
N GLU A 4 -4.97 -13.59 11.96
CA GLU A 4 -3.80 -14.01 11.19
C GLU A 4 -3.40 -13.04 10.07
N LEU A 5 -4.30 -12.15 9.64
CA LEU A 5 -4.03 -11.15 8.59
C LEU A 5 -3.41 -9.87 9.15
N VAL A 6 -3.56 -9.62 10.46
CA VAL A 6 -3.04 -8.41 11.12
C VAL A 6 -1.52 -8.26 10.93
N PRO A 7 -0.69 -9.31 11.12
CA PRO A 7 0.76 -9.18 10.92
C PRO A 7 1.15 -8.84 9.49
N VAL A 8 0.36 -9.26 8.48
CA VAL A 8 0.60 -8.93 7.08
C VAL A 8 0.37 -7.43 6.84
N VAL A 9 -0.73 -6.90 7.36
CA VAL A 9 -1.00 -5.45 7.32
C VAL A 9 0.13 -4.69 8.00
N GLU A 10 0.51 -5.07 9.23
CA GLU A 10 1.56 -4.39 9.99
C GLU A 10 2.90 -4.43 9.24
N SER A 11 3.31 -5.59 8.72
CA SER A 11 4.54 -5.76 7.96
C SER A 11 4.55 -4.93 6.68
N TYR A 12 3.43 -4.86 5.97
CA TYR A 12 3.29 -4.04 4.77
C TYR A 12 3.43 -2.54 5.09
N ILE A 13 2.76 -2.07 6.15
CA ILE A 13 2.83 -0.67 6.58
C ILE A 13 4.24 -0.28 7.03
N ASP A 14 4.91 -1.17 7.75
CA ASP A 14 6.30 -0.98 8.18
C ASP A 14 7.25 -0.95 6.98
N TRP A 15 7.06 -1.83 5.98
CA TRP A 15 7.83 -1.81 4.74
C TRP A 15 7.70 -0.45 4.03
N ILE A 16 6.47 0.05 3.82
CA ILE A 16 6.25 1.40 3.25
C ILE A 16 6.98 2.48 4.07
N HIS A 17 6.93 2.38 5.40
CA HIS A 17 7.57 3.36 6.26
C HIS A 17 9.09 3.38 6.10
N ILE A 18 9.73 2.21 6.07
CA ILE A 18 11.17 2.05 5.86
C ILE A 18 11.58 2.64 4.50
N GLN A 19 10.82 2.39 3.45
CA GLN A 19 11.12 2.95 2.12
C GLN A 19 11.12 4.49 2.10
N PHE A 20 10.32 5.14 2.96
CA PHE A 20 10.36 6.60 3.10
C PHE A 20 11.59 7.10 3.86
N GLU A 21 12.19 6.30 4.74
CA GLU A 21 13.43 6.68 5.43
C GLU A 21 14.60 6.84 4.45
N ASP A 22 14.54 6.16 3.30
CA ASP A 22 15.51 6.28 2.20
C ASP A 22 15.36 7.59 1.37
N GLY A 23 14.45 8.49 1.76
CA GLY A 23 14.34 9.85 1.21
C GLY A 23 13.49 9.98 -0.07
N GLY A 24 12.71 8.96 -0.40
CA GLY A 24 11.74 9.00 -1.51
C GLY A 24 10.60 9.98 -1.27
N THR A 25 10.13 10.66 -2.33
CA THR A 25 8.96 11.56 -2.27
C THR A 25 7.63 10.82 -2.40
N PHE A 26 7.67 9.60 -2.95
CA PHE A 26 6.53 8.69 -3.03
C PHE A 26 7.03 7.25 -3.04
N ILE A 27 6.15 6.33 -2.62
CA ILE A 27 6.31 4.89 -2.80
C ILE A 27 5.20 4.40 -3.72
N GLY A 28 5.57 3.65 -4.76
CA GLY A 28 4.64 2.94 -5.63
C GLY A 28 4.81 1.44 -5.44
N ASP A 29 3.71 0.69 -5.37
CA ASP A 29 3.74 -0.77 -5.23
C ASP A 29 2.57 -1.44 -5.95
N ASP A 30 2.82 -2.63 -6.47
CA ASP A 30 1.78 -3.54 -6.96
C ASP A 30 1.29 -4.41 -5.80
N TYR A 31 0.68 -3.72 -4.83
CA TYR A 31 0.42 -4.23 -3.50
C TYR A 31 -0.43 -5.50 -3.41
N ILE A 32 -1.18 -5.86 -4.44
CA ILE A 32 -1.86 -7.16 -4.48
C ILE A 32 -0.82 -8.28 -4.46
N ASP A 33 0.13 -8.24 -5.40
CA ASP A 33 1.17 -9.26 -5.54
C ASP A 33 2.04 -9.29 -4.26
N SER A 34 2.40 -8.12 -3.73
CA SER A 34 3.14 -8.01 -2.46
C SER A 34 2.40 -8.63 -1.27
N ILE A 35 1.08 -8.44 -1.17
CA ILE A 35 0.27 -9.06 -0.10
C ILE A 35 0.19 -10.59 -0.30
N GLU A 36 0.03 -11.06 -1.53
CA GLU A 36 0.00 -12.49 -1.83
C GLU A 36 1.33 -13.17 -1.49
N ASP A 37 2.46 -12.53 -1.81
CA ASP A 37 3.80 -12.98 -1.42
C ASP A 37 3.93 -13.04 0.10
N MET A 38 3.48 -12.01 0.82
CA MET A 38 3.50 -12.02 2.30
C MET A 38 2.63 -13.13 2.90
N PHE A 39 1.47 -13.43 2.30
CA PHE A 39 0.66 -14.58 2.73
C PHE A 39 1.41 -15.90 2.52
N GLN A 40 2.05 -16.06 1.36
CA GLN A 40 2.81 -17.26 1.03
C GLN A 40 4.00 -17.44 1.99
N GLU A 41 4.78 -16.39 2.24
CA GLU A 41 5.92 -16.40 3.16
C GLU A 41 5.50 -16.72 4.60
N ALA A 42 4.37 -16.18 5.05
CA ALA A 42 3.81 -16.44 6.37
C ALA A 42 3.11 -17.80 6.48
N GLY A 43 2.94 -18.54 5.38
CA GLY A 43 2.20 -19.80 5.35
C GLY A 43 0.71 -19.64 5.64
N ILE A 44 0.13 -18.47 5.36
CA ILE A 44 -1.28 -18.15 5.61
C ILE A 44 -2.09 -18.61 4.41
N SER A 45 -3.04 -19.53 4.64
CA SER A 45 -4.04 -19.86 3.64
C SER A 45 -5.09 -18.74 3.59
N TYR A 46 -5.26 -18.11 2.45
CA TYR A 46 -6.19 -17.01 2.25
C TYR A 46 -7.19 -17.31 1.14
N ASN A 47 -8.35 -16.64 1.20
CA ASN A 47 -9.29 -16.55 0.09
C ASN A 47 -9.41 -15.10 -0.41
N GLN A 48 -10.24 -14.86 -1.43
CA GLN A 48 -10.40 -13.52 -1.99
C GLN A 48 -10.92 -12.49 -0.98
N ASP A 49 -11.76 -12.89 -0.02
CA ASP A 49 -12.29 -11.99 1.01
C ASP A 49 -11.20 -11.59 2.02
N ASP A 50 -10.27 -12.49 2.33
CA ASP A 50 -9.12 -12.23 3.19
C ASP A 50 -8.15 -11.24 2.52
N LEU A 51 -7.84 -11.44 1.24
CA LEU A 51 -7.05 -10.51 0.43
C LEU A 51 -7.71 -9.13 0.39
N THR A 52 -9.01 -9.08 0.09
CA THR A 52 -9.77 -7.82 0.02
C THR A 52 -9.79 -7.09 1.36
N GLN A 53 -10.00 -7.80 2.47
CA GLN A 53 -9.95 -7.20 3.81
C GLN A 53 -8.56 -6.64 4.15
N THR A 54 -7.51 -7.36 3.77
CA THR A 54 -6.12 -6.94 4.01
C THR A 54 -5.79 -5.69 3.21
N MET A 55 -6.14 -5.66 1.92
CA MET A 55 -6.02 -4.48 1.06
C MET A 55 -6.76 -3.27 1.63
N GLN A 56 -8.01 -3.45 2.08
CA GLN A 56 -8.81 -2.39 2.68
C GLN A 56 -8.17 -1.83 3.96
N GLU A 57 -7.67 -2.70 4.83
CA GLU A 57 -7.03 -2.27 6.09
C GLU A 57 -5.70 -1.55 5.83
N ILE A 58 -4.91 -2.01 4.87
CA ILE A 58 -3.68 -1.33 4.42
C ILE A 58 -4.02 0.08 3.93
N VAL A 59 -4.95 0.21 2.98
CA VAL A 59 -5.35 1.51 2.44
C VAL A 59 -5.92 2.41 3.54
N HIS A 60 -6.74 1.87 4.45
CA HIS A 60 -7.29 2.60 5.58
C HIS A 60 -6.17 3.14 6.48
N THR A 61 -5.22 2.28 6.85
CA THR A 61 -4.10 2.63 7.73
C THR A 61 -3.17 3.66 7.09
N LEU A 62 -2.83 3.49 5.82
CA LEU A 62 -2.05 4.47 5.05
C LEU A 62 -2.79 5.80 4.93
N SER A 63 -4.07 5.79 4.62
CA SER A 63 -4.88 7.01 4.50
C SER A 63 -4.98 7.76 5.83
N LYS A 64 -5.01 7.04 6.95
CA LYS A 64 -4.98 7.62 8.29
C LYS A 64 -3.60 8.20 8.64
N LYS A 65 -2.51 7.54 8.24
CA LYS A 65 -1.13 7.95 8.55
C LYS A 65 -0.63 9.09 7.66
N TYR A 66 -0.83 8.99 6.35
CA TYR A 66 -0.29 9.92 5.36
C TYR A 66 -1.34 10.91 4.82
N GLY A 67 -2.63 10.69 5.13
CA GLY A 67 -3.74 11.49 4.63
C GLY A 67 -4.37 10.90 3.37
N SER A 68 -5.70 10.88 3.30
CA SER A 68 -6.45 10.23 2.19
C SER A 68 -6.20 10.83 0.82
N LYS A 69 -5.73 12.08 0.72
CA LYS A 69 -5.35 12.72 -0.55
C LYS A 69 -3.97 12.30 -1.06
N ASN A 70 -3.21 11.59 -0.23
CA ASN A 70 -1.85 11.15 -0.50
C ASN A 70 -1.76 9.64 -0.73
N VAL A 71 -2.90 8.95 -0.79
CA VAL A 71 -2.97 7.50 -1.02
C VAL A 71 -3.85 7.27 -2.24
N PHE A 72 -3.24 6.79 -3.32
CA PHE A 72 -3.88 6.50 -4.59
C PHE A 72 -3.91 4.99 -4.78
N TYR A 73 -5.09 4.42 -5.04
CA TYR A 73 -5.27 2.97 -5.12
C TYR A 73 -6.47 2.59 -6.00
N GLY A 74 -6.55 1.31 -6.39
CA GLY A 74 -7.71 0.75 -7.11
C GLY A 74 -7.68 0.93 -8.63
N SER A 75 -6.53 1.26 -9.19
CA SER A 75 -6.26 1.35 -10.63
C SER A 75 -4.85 0.85 -10.90
N PRO A 76 -4.55 0.23 -12.06
CA PRO A 76 -3.19 -0.21 -12.40
C PRO A 76 -2.20 0.96 -12.56
N GLU A 77 -2.70 2.18 -12.74
CA GLU A 77 -1.90 3.39 -12.84
C GLU A 77 -2.68 4.58 -12.28
N HIS A 78 -1.94 5.61 -11.86
CA HIS A 78 -2.52 6.87 -11.37
C HIS A 78 -1.78 8.05 -11.97
N THR A 79 -2.53 9.06 -12.39
CA THR A 79 -1.97 10.36 -12.79
C THR A 79 -2.09 11.33 -11.63
N ILE A 80 -0.95 11.75 -11.08
CA ILE A 80 -0.87 12.60 -9.90
C ILE A 80 -0.13 13.90 -10.19
N LEU A 81 -0.46 14.95 -9.46
CA LEU A 81 0.23 16.25 -9.56
C LEU A 81 1.38 16.28 -8.54
N ILE A 82 2.62 16.21 -9.03
CA ILE A 82 3.82 16.39 -8.21
C ILE A 82 4.45 17.74 -8.56
N GLY A 83 4.47 18.66 -7.59
CA GLY A 83 4.84 20.05 -7.83
C GLY A 83 3.88 20.71 -8.82
N ASN A 84 4.38 21.05 -10.02
CA ASN A 84 3.58 21.68 -11.08
C ASN A 84 3.48 20.82 -12.35
N ARG A 85 3.69 19.51 -12.22
CA ARG A 85 3.65 18.56 -13.34
C ARG A 85 2.76 17.37 -13.01
N TYR A 86 1.93 16.98 -13.97
CA TYR A 86 1.22 15.71 -13.93
C TYR A 86 2.17 14.59 -14.33
N VAL A 87 2.23 13.55 -13.52
CA VAL A 87 3.04 12.35 -13.73
C VAL A 87 2.13 11.14 -13.61
N THR A 88 2.19 10.24 -14.58
CA THR A 88 1.53 8.94 -14.53
C THR A 88 2.49 7.92 -13.98
N ILE A 89 2.08 7.21 -12.93
CA ILE A 89 2.86 6.16 -12.27
C ILE A 89 2.07 4.87 -12.41
N TYR A 90 2.76 3.82 -12.87
CA TYR A 90 2.20 2.51 -13.19
C TYR A 90 2.36 1.58 -11.99
N ASN A 91 1.61 1.85 -10.92
CA ASN A 91 1.52 1.01 -9.74
C ASN A 91 0.09 0.98 -9.21
N GLN A 92 -0.32 -0.16 -8.66
CA GLN A 92 -1.65 -0.33 -8.09
C GLN A 92 -1.93 0.53 -6.86
N LEU A 93 -0.89 0.80 -6.06
CA LEU A 93 -0.89 1.67 -4.89
C LEU A 93 0.23 2.71 -4.99
N ILE A 94 -0.08 3.96 -4.67
CA ILE A 94 0.91 5.02 -4.50
C ILE A 94 0.65 5.75 -3.19
N VAL A 95 1.70 5.92 -2.40
CA VAL A 95 1.69 6.71 -1.16
C VAL A 95 2.64 7.88 -1.32
N LEU A 96 2.15 9.10 -1.09
CA LEU A 96 2.96 10.31 -1.04
C LEU A 96 3.30 10.66 0.41
N ILE A 97 4.54 11.07 0.66
CA ILE A 97 4.90 11.69 1.93
C ILE A 97 4.71 13.21 1.79
N ASN A 98 3.64 13.74 2.37
CA ASN A 98 3.55 15.19 2.55
C ASN A 98 4.33 15.57 3.81
N HIS A 99 5.26 16.52 3.65
CA HIS A 99 5.77 17.34 4.74
C HIS A 99 4.79 18.46 5.08
#